data_AF-A0A7S1V0D0-F1
#
_entry.id   AF-A0A7S1V0D0-F1
#
_cell.length_a   1.000
_cell.length_b   1.000
_cell.length_c   1.000
_cell.angle_alpha   90.00
_cell.angle_beta   90.00
_cell.angle_gamma   90.00
#
_symmetry.space_group_name_H-M   'P 1'
#
loop_
_entity.id
_entity.type
_entity.pdbx_description
1 polymer ?
#
loop_
_entity_poly.entity_id
_entity_poly.type
_entity_poly.pdbx_seq_one_letter_code
_entity_poly.pdbx_strand_id
1 'polypeptide(L)'
;IDAGVLAQEMVYWEDIPSDNTYRSPFTPTDGKKQYITFESDHGGWNNIRMAMETVMTIAVATGRVLVLPPEQGMYLLHHEKQEGKKQRKDFSYNHFFHMESIAEEHRGLEVITMKEFLEREGMKGGLKNLKSGEVEMPPGDRTDYDGANHRDISSKLETYLRQVAVVPSWDPEKCLLAFPSSKDDKDRVIVEQMFQTMKSGGFPDYQSYVGKPTDVD
;
A
#
# COMPACT_ATOMS: atom_id res chain seq x y z
N ILE A 1 25.14 10.45 25.77
CA ILE A 1 23.68 10.24 25.62
C ILE A 1 23.48 8.74 25.69
N ASP A 2 22.73 8.27 26.69
CA ASP A 2 22.52 6.85 26.94
C ASP A 2 21.54 6.30 25.89
N ALA A 3 21.96 5.29 25.14
CA ALA A 3 21.15 4.69 24.07
C ALA A 3 19.81 4.11 24.59
N GLY A 4 19.75 3.80 25.90
CA GLY A 4 18.53 3.33 26.55
C GLY A 4 17.40 4.37 26.64
N VAL A 5 17.72 5.67 26.70
CA VAL A 5 16.70 6.74 26.80
C VAL A 5 16.10 7.04 25.42
N LEU A 6 16.91 7.00 24.35
CA LEU A 6 16.42 7.18 22.98
C LEU A 6 15.52 6.02 22.53
N ALA A 7 15.78 4.80 23.01
CA ALA A 7 14.96 3.64 22.70
C ALA A 7 13.57 3.69 23.37
N GLN A 8 13.41 4.40 24.49
CA GLN A 8 12.12 4.62 25.16
C GLN A 8 11.23 5.65 24.42
N GLU A 9 11.82 6.52 23.61
CA GLU A 9 11.08 7.47 22.75
C GLU A 9 10.72 6.86 21.37
N MET A 10 11.20 5.64 21.07
CA MET A 10 10.85 4.96 19.82
C MET A 10 9.49 4.26 19.95
N VAL A 11 8.44 5.03 19.72
CA VAL A 11 7.01 4.64 19.67
C VAL A 11 6.72 3.52 18.65
N TYR A 12 7.66 3.19 17.78
CA TYR A 12 7.50 2.22 16.67
C TYR A 12 7.03 0.82 17.11
N TRP A 13 7.22 0.44 18.37
CA TRP A 13 6.80 -0.87 18.92
C TRP A 13 5.74 -0.77 20.02
N GLU A 14 5.20 0.41 20.31
CA GLU A 14 4.16 0.58 21.31
C GLU A 14 2.80 0.22 20.70
N ASP A 15 2.04 -0.62 21.40
CA ASP A 15 0.64 -0.85 21.04
C ASP A 15 -0.16 0.38 21.48
N ILE A 16 -0.62 1.15 20.51
CA ILE A 16 -1.45 2.34 20.71
C ILE A 16 -2.90 1.94 20.36
N PRO A 17 -3.77 1.69 21.35
CA PRO A 17 -5.11 1.17 21.08
C PRO A 17 -5.99 2.10 20.22
N SER A 18 -5.69 3.42 20.19
CA SER A 18 -6.40 4.36 19.32
C SER A 18 -6.13 4.12 17.83
N ASP A 19 -4.96 3.57 17.47
CA ASP A 19 -4.59 3.33 16.07
C ASP A 19 -5.56 2.35 15.41
N ASN A 20 -5.96 1.29 16.12
CA ASN A 20 -6.96 0.33 15.64
C ASN A 20 -8.32 0.98 15.31
N THR A 21 -8.61 2.15 15.86
CA THR A 21 -9.83 2.92 15.60
C THR A 21 -9.65 4.02 14.55
N TYR A 22 -8.41 4.29 14.12
CA TYR A 22 -8.10 5.32 13.15
C TYR A 22 -8.86 5.09 11.84
N ARG A 23 -9.39 6.18 11.29
CA ARG A 23 -10.05 6.20 10.00
C ARG A 23 -9.65 7.46 9.25
N SER A 24 -9.13 7.28 8.03
CA SER A 24 -8.67 8.41 7.26
C SER A 24 -9.79 9.41 6.96
N PRO A 25 -9.50 10.73 7.07
CA PRO A 25 -10.43 11.79 6.65
C PRO A 25 -10.72 11.73 5.15
N PHE A 26 -9.87 11.07 4.37
CA PHE A 26 -10.01 10.85 2.93
C PHE A 26 -11.01 9.77 2.55
N THR A 27 -11.44 8.94 3.50
CA THR A 27 -12.46 7.91 3.26
C THR A 27 -13.71 8.53 2.60
N PRO A 28 -14.19 7.97 1.47
CA PRO A 28 -15.40 8.47 0.80
C PRO A 28 -16.64 8.39 1.69
N THR A 29 -17.44 9.46 1.72
CA THR A 29 -18.68 9.55 2.50
C THR A 29 -19.91 9.10 1.71
N ASP A 30 -19.82 9.00 0.39
CA ASP A 30 -20.89 8.58 -0.51
C ASP A 30 -21.06 7.06 -0.60
N GLY A 31 -20.31 6.31 0.23
CA GLY A 31 -20.33 4.85 0.27
C GLY A 31 -19.59 4.18 -0.88
N LYS A 32 -19.05 4.94 -1.85
CA LYS A 32 -18.27 4.35 -2.95
C LYS A 32 -16.90 3.95 -2.47
N LYS A 33 -16.52 2.70 -2.74
CA LYS A 33 -15.18 2.20 -2.44
C LYS A 33 -14.19 2.74 -3.46
N GLN A 34 -13.02 3.12 -2.97
CA GLN A 34 -11.86 3.43 -3.79
C GLN A 34 -10.78 2.41 -3.45
N TYR A 35 -10.04 1.98 -4.46
CA TYR A 35 -9.10 0.89 -4.33
C TYR A 35 -7.67 1.39 -4.54
N ILE A 36 -6.72 0.65 -3.97
CA ILE A 36 -5.31 0.73 -4.32
C ILE A 36 -4.82 -0.67 -4.67
N THR A 37 -4.31 -0.81 -5.88
CA THR A 37 -3.64 -2.02 -6.37
C THR A 37 -2.15 -1.74 -6.45
N PHE A 38 -1.32 -2.77 -6.30
CA PHE A 38 0.11 -2.64 -6.45
C PHE A 38 0.70 -3.89 -7.10
N GLU A 39 1.88 -3.70 -7.68
CA GLU A 39 2.67 -4.75 -8.27
C GLU A 39 3.69 -5.22 -7.23
N SER A 40 3.97 -6.52 -7.19
CA SER A 40 4.98 -7.02 -6.24
C SER A 40 6.37 -6.56 -6.66
N ASP A 41 7.19 -6.17 -5.68
CA ASP A 41 8.58 -5.79 -5.93
C ASP A 41 9.37 -6.97 -6.54
N HIS A 42 10.36 -6.66 -7.37
CA HIS A 42 11.17 -7.65 -8.07
C HIS A 42 12.44 -8.04 -7.30
N GLY A 43 12.69 -7.41 -6.16
CA GLY A 43 13.79 -7.69 -5.24
C GLY A 43 13.52 -8.87 -4.31
N GLY A 44 14.43 -9.07 -3.35
CA GLY A 44 14.27 -10.13 -2.35
C GLY A 44 13.11 -9.86 -1.39
N TRP A 45 12.76 -10.85 -0.56
CA TRP A 45 11.62 -10.79 0.35
C TRP A 45 11.53 -9.51 1.20
N ASN A 46 12.65 -8.98 1.69
CA ASN A 46 12.64 -7.73 2.45
C ASN A 46 12.13 -6.53 1.64
N ASN A 47 12.48 -6.43 0.35
CA ASN A 47 11.95 -5.37 -0.52
C ASN A 47 10.46 -5.57 -0.79
N ILE A 48 10.05 -6.81 -1.04
CA ILE A 48 8.64 -7.19 -1.24
C ILE A 48 7.81 -6.80 -0.01
N ARG A 49 8.31 -7.12 1.19
CA ARG A 49 7.68 -6.74 2.46
C ARG A 49 7.59 -5.22 2.62
N MET A 50 8.69 -4.49 2.44
CA MET A 50 8.70 -3.02 2.58
C MET A 50 7.75 -2.35 1.59
N ALA A 51 7.68 -2.84 0.36
CA ALA A 51 6.75 -2.34 -0.65
C ALA A 51 5.29 -2.55 -0.22
N MET A 52 4.95 -3.75 0.28
CA MET A 52 3.61 -4.04 0.79
C MET A 52 3.24 -3.16 1.99
N GLU A 53 4.12 -3.02 2.97
CA GLU A 53 3.90 -2.17 4.16
C GLU A 53 3.68 -0.70 3.76
N THR A 54 4.43 -0.22 2.77
CA THR A 54 4.27 1.13 2.22
C THR A 54 2.88 1.29 1.60
N VAL A 55 2.45 0.36 0.74
CA VAL A 55 1.14 0.45 0.09
C VAL A 55 -0.01 0.30 1.09
N MET A 56 0.14 -0.54 2.11
CA MET A 56 -0.82 -0.65 3.22
C MET A 56 -0.94 0.68 3.97
N THR A 57 0.17 1.34 4.27
CA THR A 57 0.17 2.68 4.90
C THR A 57 -0.57 3.69 4.02
N ILE A 58 -0.33 3.68 2.70
CA ILE A 58 -1.04 4.55 1.75
C ILE A 58 -2.55 4.23 1.76
N ALA A 59 -2.93 2.96 1.80
CA ALA A 59 -4.32 2.53 1.84
C ALA A 59 -5.04 3.09 3.08
N VAL A 60 -4.44 2.90 4.26
CA VAL A 60 -4.95 3.43 5.54
C VAL A 60 -5.03 4.95 5.50
N ALA A 61 -3.96 5.63 5.09
CA ALA A 61 -3.89 7.10 5.06
C ALA A 61 -4.88 7.72 4.06
N THR A 62 -5.22 7.04 2.96
CA THR A 62 -6.16 7.53 1.95
C THR A 62 -7.58 7.01 2.09
N GLY A 63 -7.83 6.09 3.03
CA GLY A 63 -9.15 5.45 3.22
C GLY A 63 -9.55 4.56 2.03
N ARG A 64 -8.56 3.95 1.36
CA ARG A 64 -8.75 3.06 0.21
C ARG A 64 -8.71 1.60 0.64
N VAL A 65 -9.47 0.77 -0.07
CA VAL A 65 -9.41 -0.69 0.05
C VAL A 65 -8.10 -1.17 -0.59
N LEU A 66 -7.30 -1.90 0.18
CA LEU A 66 -6.08 -2.52 -0.28
C LEU A 66 -6.41 -3.78 -1.09
N VAL A 67 -5.95 -3.84 -2.33
CA VAL A 67 -6.08 -5.03 -3.18
C VAL A 67 -4.75 -5.76 -3.21
N LEU A 68 -4.72 -6.97 -2.66
CA LEU A 68 -3.53 -7.81 -2.70
C LEU A 68 -3.29 -8.35 -4.12
N PRO A 69 -2.04 -8.36 -4.61
CA PRO A 69 -1.72 -9.00 -5.88
C PRO A 69 -1.96 -10.51 -5.78
N PRO A 70 -2.16 -11.19 -6.93
CA PRO A 70 -2.39 -12.63 -6.96
C PRO A 70 -1.20 -13.41 -6.39
N GLU A 71 -1.47 -14.63 -5.94
CA GLU A 71 -0.44 -15.59 -5.56
C GLU A 71 0.52 -15.81 -6.73
N GLN A 72 1.81 -15.57 -6.53
CA GLN A 72 2.82 -15.70 -7.58
C GLN A 72 4.20 -16.07 -7.03
N GLY A 73 5.09 -16.49 -7.91
CA GLY A 73 6.48 -16.74 -7.55
C GLY A 73 7.18 -15.45 -7.10
N MET A 74 7.56 -15.39 -5.82
CA MET A 74 8.35 -14.29 -5.26
C MET A 74 9.85 -14.58 -5.44
N TYR A 75 10.62 -13.57 -5.84
CA TYR A 75 12.04 -13.71 -6.10
C TYR A 75 12.79 -14.24 -4.86
N LEU A 76 13.72 -15.19 -5.08
CA LEU A 76 14.50 -15.89 -4.05
C LEU A 76 13.72 -16.75 -3.04
N LEU A 77 12.39 -16.83 -3.14
CA LEU A 77 11.57 -17.72 -2.30
C LEU A 77 11.34 -19.10 -2.94
N HIS A 78 12.11 -19.44 -3.97
CA HIS A 78 12.13 -20.77 -4.58
C HIS A 78 13.36 -21.56 -4.10
N HIS A 79 13.19 -22.45 -3.12
CA HIS A 79 14.26 -23.38 -2.76
C HIS A 79 14.29 -24.59 -3.71
N GLU A 80 15.49 -25.08 -4.00
CA GLU A 80 15.69 -26.37 -4.65
C GLU A 80 15.01 -27.49 -3.84
N LYS A 81 14.59 -28.54 -4.55
CA LYS A 81 13.96 -29.72 -3.96
C LYS A 81 14.86 -30.27 -2.85
N GLN A 82 14.51 -30.02 -1.58
CA GLN A 82 14.94 -30.92 -0.53
C GLN A 82 14.35 -32.30 -0.85
N GLU A 83 15.21 -33.32 -0.87
CA GLU A 83 14.95 -34.69 -1.31
C GLU A 83 13.50 -35.13 -1.08
N GLY A 84 12.75 -35.28 -2.17
CA GLY A 84 11.44 -35.95 -2.17
C GLY A 84 10.20 -35.11 -1.79
N LYS A 85 10.32 -33.85 -1.35
CA LYS A 85 9.15 -33.00 -1.03
C LYS A 85 8.98 -31.86 -2.03
N LYS A 86 7.80 -31.79 -2.67
CA LYS A 86 7.41 -30.61 -3.48
C LYS A 86 7.23 -29.43 -2.55
N GLN A 87 8.18 -28.49 -2.57
CA GLN A 87 8.04 -27.21 -1.88
C GLN A 87 7.07 -26.31 -2.65
N ARG A 88 6.37 -25.42 -1.91
CA ARG A 88 5.55 -24.36 -2.49
C ARG A 88 6.45 -23.40 -3.26
N LYS A 89 5.99 -22.93 -4.41
CA LYS A 89 6.72 -22.03 -5.32
C LYS A 89 6.03 -20.69 -5.51
N ASP A 90 4.73 -20.63 -5.28
CA ASP A 90 3.91 -19.44 -5.43
C ASP A 90 3.38 -19.04 -4.04
N PHE A 91 3.45 -17.75 -3.74
CA PHE A 91 3.10 -17.20 -2.44
C PHE A 91 2.19 -15.97 -2.63
N SER A 92 1.16 -15.89 -1.79
CA SER A 92 0.46 -14.65 -1.46
C SER A 92 0.93 -14.12 -0.10
N TYR A 93 0.63 -12.85 0.21
CA TYR A 93 0.96 -12.26 1.51
C TYR A 93 0.30 -12.97 2.70
N ASN A 94 -0.85 -13.63 2.48
CA ASN A 94 -1.53 -14.43 3.51
C ASN A 94 -0.73 -15.64 4.02
N HIS A 95 0.34 -16.04 3.32
CA HIS A 95 1.24 -17.09 3.79
C HIS A 95 2.24 -16.61 4.83
N PHE A 96 2.43 -15.29 4.97
CA PHE A 96 3.40 -14.68 5.87
C PHE A 96 2.72 -13.82 6.94
N PHE A 97 1.59 -13.22 6.60
CA PHE A 97 0.83 -12.31 7.45
C PHE A 97 -0.63 -12.74 7.50
N HIS A 98 -1.26 -12.64 8.67
CA HIS A 98 -2.70 -12.84 8.79
C HIS A 98 -3.44 -11.57 8.34
N MET A 99 -3.45 -11.27 7.04
CA MET A 99 -3.98 -9.99 6.52
C MET A 99 -5.47 -9.80 6.86
N GLU A 100 -6.24 -10.88 6.90
CA GLU A 100 -7.65 -10.84 7.31
C GLU A 100 -7.77 -10.39 8.77
N SER A 101 -6.99 -10.97 9.68
CA SER A 101 -6.97 -10.56 11.09
C SER A 101 -6.53 -9.11 11.26
N ILE A 102 -5.50 -8.67 10.54
CA ILE A 102 -5.04 -7.28 10.56
C ILE A 102 -6.15 -6.32 10.10
N ALA A 103 -6.89 -6.69 9.04
CA ALA A 103 -8.03 -5.90 8.55
C ALA A 103 -9.21 -5.90 9.52
N GLU A 104 -9.46 -7.00 10.24
CA GLU A 104 -10.52 -7.10 11.25
C GLU A 104 -10.22 -6.25 12.49
N GLU A 105 -8.95 -6.20 12.91
CA GLU A 105 -8.50 -5.45 14.08
C GLU A 105 -8.47 -3.93 13.81
N HIS A 106 -8.21 -3.51 12.57
CA HIS A 106 -8.01 -2.10 12.22
C HIS A 106 -9.19 -1.53 11.42
N ARG A 107 -10.05 -0.71 12.06
CA ARG A 107 -11.29 -0.16 11.47
C ARG A 107 -11.09 0.64 10.18
N GLY A 108 -9.92 1.24 10.01
CA GLY A 108 -9.54 2.02 8.84
C GLY A 108 -9.00 1.23 7.66
N LEU A 109 -8.80 -0.09 7.80
CA LEU A 109 -8.18 -0.94 6.78
C LEU A 109 -9.18 -1.98 6.27
N GLU A 110 -9.36 -2.03 4.96
CA GLU A 110 -10.09 -3.09 4.28
C GLU A 110 -9.15 -3.71 3.25
N VAL A 111 -9.09 -5.04 3.23
CA VAL A 111 -8.20 -5.80 2.35
C VAL A 111 -9.03 -6.80 1.56
N ILE A 112 -8.81 -6.86 0.24
CA ILE A 112 -9.44 -7.84 -0.64
C ILE A 112 -8.41 -8.48 -1.57
N THR A 113 -8.77 -9.62 -2.15
CA THR A 113 -7.94 -10.29 -3.17
C THR A 113 -8.08 -9.61 -4.54
N MET A 114 -7.07 -9.76 -5.41
CA MET A 114 -7.18 -9.32 -6.81
C MET A 114 -8.38 -9.95 -7.52
N LYS A 115 -8.64 -11.24 -7.28
CA LYS A 115 -9.80 -11.95 -7.85
C LYS A 115 -11.11 -11.27 -7.47
N GLU A 116 -11.29 -11.02 -6.18
CA GLU A 116 -12.46 -10.33 -5.66
C GLU A 116 -12.62 -8.91 -6.21
N PHE A 117 -11.52 -8.16 -6.33
CA PHE A 117 -11.52 -6.84 -6.97
C PHE A 117 -11.99 -6.92 -8.43
N LEU A 118 -11.43 -7.83 -9.22
CA LEU A 118 -11.80 -8.00 -10.62
C LEU A 118 -13.25 -8.49 -10.78
N GLU A 119 -13.74 -9.35 -9.89
CA GLU A 119 -15.15 -9.79 -9.88
C GLU A 119 -16.12 -8.66 -9.48
N ARG A 120 -15.72 -7.81 -8.53
CA ARG A 120 -16.54 -6.69 -8.05
C ARG A 120 -16.59 -5.52 -9.03
N GLU A 121 -15.43 -5.13 -9.56
CA GLU A 121 -15.27 -3.89 -10.32
C GLU A 121 -15.04 -4.17 -11.81
N GLY A 122 -14.10 -5.06 -12.14
CA GLY A 122 -13.73 -5.35 -13.53
C GLY A 122 -14.88 -5.97 -14.32
N MET A 123 -15.38 -7.13 -13.89
CA MET A 123 -16.41 -7.90 -14.58
C MET A 123 -17.78 -7.22 -14.59
N LYS A 124 -18.00 -6.23 -13.71
CA LYS A 124 -19.24 -5.45 -13.65
C LYS A 124 -19.16 -4.15 -14.45
N GLY A 125 -18.06 -3.91 -15.16
CA GLY A 125 -17.86 -2.70 -15.96
C GLY A 125 -17.65 -1.42 -15.14
N GLY A 126 -17.20 -1.56 -13.89
CA GLY A 126 -16.84 -0.44 -13.01
C GLY A 126 -15.51 0.22 -13.38
N LEU A 127 -14.67 -0.47 -14.15
CA LEU A 127 -13.34 -0.01 -14.54
C LEU A 127 -13.35 0.53 -15.98
N LYS A 128 -12.79 1.73 -16.14
CA LYS A 128 -12.70 2.42 -17.44
C LYS A 128 -11.26 2.64 -17.82
N ASN A 129 -10.96 2.42 -19.10
CA ASN A 129 -9.67 2.78 -19.66
C ASN A 129 -9.49 4.30 -19.57
N LEU A 130 -8.43 4.77 -18.92
CA LEU A 130 -8.21 6.19 -18.68
C LEU A 130 -7.94 6.99 -19.96
N LYS A 131 -7.54 6.32 -21.06
CA LYS A 131 -7.31 6.98 -22.36
C LYS A 131 -8.58 7.09 -23.20
N SER A 132 -9.36 6.03 -23.32
CA SER A 132 -10.59 6.04 -24.13
C SER A 132 -11.82 6.50 -23.37
N GLY A 133 -11.83 6.37 -22.04
CA GLY A 133 -13.01 6.61 -21.19
C GLY A 133 -14.08 5.50 -21.27
N GLU A 134 -13.82 4.45 -22.04
CA GLU A 134 -14.72 3.31 -22.21
C GLU A 134 -14.49 2.25 -21.13
N VAL A 135 -15.51 1.43 -20.89
CA VAL A 135 -15.40 0.28 -19.97
C VAL A 135 -14.37 -0.70 -20.51
N GLU A 136 -13.44 -1.13 -19.67
CA GLU A 136 -12.39 -2.09 -20.02
C GLU A 136 -12.53 -3.35 -19.16
N MET A 137 -12.81 -4.48 -19.81
CA MET A 137 -12.96 -5.77 -19.14
C MET A 137 -11.59 -6.38 -18.82
N PRO A 138 -11.47 -7.20 -17.76
CA PRO A 138 -10.23 -7.93 -17.48
C PRO A 138 -9.78 -8.78 -18.68
N PRO A 139 -8.46 -8.94 -18.93
CA PRO A 139 -7.96 -9.66 -20.10
C PRO A 139 -8.51 -11.08 -20.19
N GLY A 140 -9.22 -11.38 -21.28
CA GLY A 140 -9.83 -12.68 -21.52
C GLY A 140 -10.92 -13.06 -20.51
N ASP A 141 -11.61 -12.06 -19.94
CA ASP A 141 -12.66 -12.23 -18.92
C ASP A 141 -12.19 -13.02 -17.68
N ARG A 142 -10.88 -12.97 -17.44
CA ARG A 142 -10.23 -13.70 -16.35
C ARG A 142 -10.13 -12.83 -15.10
N THR A 143 -10.59 -13.38 -13.98
CA THR A 143 -10.47 -12.77 -12.65
C THR A 143 -9.44 -13.47 -11.77
N ASP A 144 -9.24 -14.78 -11.96
CA ASP A 144 -8.36 -15.59 -11.12
C ASP A 144 -6.95 -15.70 -11.70
N TYR A 145 -6.01 -14.94 -11.13
CA TYR A 145 -4.59 -14.93 -11.52
C TYR A 145 -3.69 -15.68 -10.55
N ASP A 146 -4.23 -16.36 -9.54
CA ASP A 146 -3.42 -17.09 -8.56
C ASP A 146 -2.65 -18.24 -9.23
N GLY A 147 -1.36 -18.32 -8.94
CA GLY A 147 -0.43 -19.28 -9.53
C GLY A 147 -0.15 -19.05 -11.02
N ALA A 148 -0.61 -17.92 -11.60
CA ALA A 148 -0.25 -17.55 -12.96
C ALA A 148 1.27 -17.31 -13.06
N ASN A 149 1.84 -17.64 -14.22
CA ASN A 149 3.26 -17.38 -14.44
C ASN A 149 3.52 -15.86 -14.51
N HIS A 150 4.71 -15.44 -14.12
CA HIS A 150 5.10 -14.02 -14.07
C HIS A 150 4.88 -13.27 -15.39
N ARG A 151 5.08 -13.94 -16.55
CA ARG A 151 4.84 -13.32 -17.85
C ARG A 151 3.36 -13.00 -18.07
N ASP A 152 2.48 -13.89 -17.64
CA ASP A 152 1.03 -13.72 -17.75
C ASP A 152 0.54 -12.58 -16.84
N ILE A 153 1.06 -12.49 -15.61
CA ILE A 153 0.78 -11.40 -14.67
C ILE A 153 1.26 -10.06 -15.26
N SER A 154 2.55 -9.95 -15.60
CA SER A 154 3.15 -8.71 -16.07
C SER A 154 2.62 -8.22 -17.42
N SER A 155 2.45 -9.12 -18.39
CA SER A 155 2.01 -8.72 -19.74
C SER A 155 0.52 -8.51 -19.88
N LYS A 156 -0.31 -9.15 -19.04
CA LYS A 156 -1.77 -9.04 -19.13
C LYS A 156 -2.37 -8.27 -17.95
N LEU A 157 -2.27 -8.82 -16.74
CA LEU A 157 -2.94 -8.24 -15.57
C LEU A 157 -2.39 -6.85 -15.25
N GLU A 158 -1.07 -6.70 -15.09
CA GLU A 158 -0.47 -5.41 -14.74
C GLU A 158 -0.67 -4.38 -15.86
N THR A 159 -0.51 -4.79 -17.12
CA THR A 159 -0.82 -3.93 -18.28
C THR A 159 -2.26 -3.41 -18.23
N TYR A 160 -3.23 -4.28 -17.92
CA TYR A 160 -4.63 -3.89 -17.75
C TYR A 160 -4.82 -2.92 -16.58
N LEU A 161 -4.28 -3.24 -15.39
CA LEU A 161 -4.39 -2.39 -14.21
C LEU A 161 -3.82 -0.98 -14.47
N ARG A 162 -2.67 -0.87 -15.14
CA ARG A 162 -2.06 0.41 -15.52
C ARG A 162 -2.91 1.23 -16.52
N GLN A 163 -3.86 0.62 -17.22
CA GLN A 163 -4.78 1.32 -18.13
C GLN A 163 -6.04 1.81 -17.43
N VAL A 164 -6.49 1.13 -16.38
CA VAL A 164 -7.75 1.44 -15.66
C VAL A 164 -7.53 2.14 -14.31
N ALA A 165 -6.28 2.19 -13.84
CA ALA A 165 -5.89 2.84 -12.59
C ALA A 165 -4.95 4.02 -12.84
N VAL A 166 -5.02 5.02 -11.96
CA VAL A 166 -4.09 6.15 -11.98
C VAL A 166 -2.75 5.69 -11.43
N VAL A 167 -1.72 5.69 -12.28
CA VAL A 167 -0.33 5.45 -11.89
C VAL A 167 0.39 6.80 -11.85
N PRO A 168 0.61 7.39 -10.67
CA PRO A 168 1.27 8.68 -10.57
C PRO A 168 2.72 8.57 -11.05
N SER A 169 3.15 9.53 -11.88
CA SER A 169 4.58 9.70 -12.15
C SER A 169 5.21 10.25 -10.88
N TRP A 170 6.17 9.51 -10.32
CA TRP A 170 6.84 9.89 -9.09
C TRP A 170 8.35 9.96 -9.30
N ASP A 171 8.92 11.07 -8.85
CA ASP A 171 10.35 11.31 -8.80
C ASP A 171 10.68 11.67 -7.34
N PRO A 172 11.36 10.78 -6.59
CA PRO A 172 11.63 10.99 -5.16
C PRO A 172 12.50 12.22 -4.89
N GLU A 173 13.28 12.70 -5.86
CA GLU A 173 14.10 13.90 -5.70
C GLU A 173 13.27 15.18 -5.88
N LYS A 174 12.12 15.09 -6.54
CA LYS A 174 11.26 16.24 -6.85
C LYS A 174 9.97 16.27 -6.05
N CYS A 175 9.48 15.12 -5.59
CA CYS A 175 8.16 14.93 -5.01
C CYS A 175 8.23 14.06 -3.75
N LEU A 176 7.70 14.56 -2.64
CA LEU A 176 7.42 13.76 -1.45
C LEU A 176 5.94 13.36 -1.44
N LEU A 177 5.69 12.13 -1.02
CA LEU A 177 4.34 11.69 -0.68
C LEU A 177 3.98 12.24 0.70
N ALA A 178 2.82 12.88 0.81
CA ALA A 178 2.32 13.39 2.08
C ALA A 178 0.80 13.32 2.13
N PHE A 179 0.27 13.12 3.34
CA PHE A 179 -1.15 13.02 3.62
C PHE A 179 -1.52 14.14 4.61
N PRO A 180 -2.24 15.17 4.16
CA PRO A 180 -2.73 16.21 5.07
C PRO A 180 -3.64 15.62 6.15
N SER A 181 -3.72 16.26 7.32
CA SER A 181 -4.58 15.84 8.44
C SER A 181 -6.08 15.87 8.14
N SER A 182 -6.50 16.61 7.11
CA SER A 182 -7.89 16.67 6.68
C SER A 182 -8.02 16.98 5.18
N LYS A 183 -9.28 17.06 4.71
CA LYS A 183 -9.62 17.50 3.35
C LYS A 183 -9.57 19.02 3.17
N ASP A 184 -9.36 19.78 4.25
CA ASP A 184 -9.34 21.24 4.18
C ASP A 184 -8.09 21.73 3.46
N ASP A 185 -8.28 22.70 2.55
CA ASP A 185 -7.17 23.27 1.77
C ASP A 185 -6.05 23.85 2.64
N LYS A 186 -6.36 24.26 3.87
CA LYS A 186 -5.37 24.78 4.83
C LYS A 186 -4.33 23.73 5.17
N ASP A 187 -4.73 22.48 5.39
CA ASP A 187 -3.83 21.39 5.78
C ASP A 187 -2.95 20.98 4.59
N ARG A 188 -3.49 21.05 3.36
CA ARG A 188 -2.70 20.89 2.14
C ARG A 188 -1.62 21.97 2.04
N VAL A 189 -1.97 23.23 2.30
CA VAL A 189 -1.01 24.35 2.26
C VAL A 189 0.09 24.20 3.31
N ILE A 190 -0.23 23.71 4.51
CA ILE A 190 0.77 23.43 5.55
C ILE A 190 1.81 22.42 5.06
N VAL A 191 1.36 21.28 4.51
CA VAL A 191 2.24 20.24 3.97
C VAL A 191 3.12 20.77 2.84
N GLU A 192 2.57 21.60 1.95
CA GLU A 192 3.34 22.23 0.87
C GLU A 192 4.40 23.19 1.40
N GLN A 193 4.08 23.98 2.42
CA GLN A 193 5.04 24.87 3.07
C GLN A 193 6.18 24.08 3.73
N MET A 194 5.87 22.98 4.43
CA MET A 194 6.89 22.10 5.04
C MET A 194 7.87 21.60 3.98
N PHE A 195 7.38 21.21 2.79
CA PHE A 195 8.25 20.76 1.71
C PHE A 195 9.17 21.87 1.17
N GLN A 196 8.66 23.10 1.06
CA GLN A 196 9.50 24.24 0.66
C GLN A 196 10.58 24.55 1.70
N THR A 197 10.26 24.45 3.00
CA THR A 197 11.24 24.62 4.08
C THR A 197 12.34 23.54 4.04
N MET A 198 11.97 22.29 3.78
CA MET A 198 12.94 21.21 3.59
C MET A 198 13.88 21.49 2.41
N LYS A 199 13.33 21.97 1.28
CA LYS A 199 14.12 22.32 0.09
C LYS A 199 15.04 23.53 0.27
N SER A 200 14.67 24.50 1.11
CA SER A 200 15.50 25.68 1.39
C SER A 200 16.59 25.43 2.43
N GLY A 201 16.75 24.19 2.89
CA GLY A 201 17.89 23.76 3.73
C GLY A 201 17.62 23.77 5.23
N GLY A 202 16.37 23.73 5.68
CA GLY A 202 16.04 23.68 7.10
C GLY A 202 15.13 22.51 7.46
N PHE A 203 15.68 21.49 8.14
CA PHE A 203 14.92 20.74 9.14
C PHE A 203 15.15 21.41 10.50
N PRO A 204 14.16 21.45 11.41
CA PRO A 204 14.44 21.78 12.80
C PRO A 204 15.52 20.84 13.34
N ASP A 205 16.52 21.38 14.04
CA ASP A 205 17.57 20.56 14.66
C ASP A 205 16.91 19.53 15.59
N TYR A 206 17.42 18.29 15.63
CA TYR A 206 16.84 17.23 16.47
C TYR A 206 16.75 17.66 17.94
N GLN A 207 17.67 18.54 18.38
CA GLN A 207 17.67 19.15 19.72
C GLN A 207 16.38 19.91 20.04
N SER A 208 15.62 20.34 19.02
CA SER A 208 14.32 21.00 19.21
C SER A 208 13.21 20.06 19.68
N TYR A 209 13.39 18.74 19.53
CA TYR A 209 12.42 17.71 19.93
C TYR A 209 12.79 17.00 21.25
N VAL A 210 14.00 17.20 21.77
CA VAL A 210 14.44 16.59 23.05
C VAL A 210 13.59 17.12 24.20
N GLY A 211 12.83 16.23 24.85
CA GLY A 211 11.90 16.60 25.93
C GLY A 211 10.69 17.43 25.48
N LYS A 212 10.44 17.49 24.16
CA LYS A 212 9.30 18.15 23.52
C LYS A 212 8.74 17.21 22.44
N PRO A 213 8.13 16.09 22.82
CA PRO A 213 7.53 15.19 21.86
C PRO A 213 6.49 15.96 21.02
N THR A 214 6.46 15.71 19.72
CA THR A 214 5.38 16.18 18.87
C THR A 214 4.12 15.43 19.26
N ASP A 215 3.03 16.14 19.54
CA ASP A 215 1.74 15.50 19.78
C ASP A 215 1.37 14.64 18.56
N VAL A 216 0.98 13.38 18.81
CA VAL A 216 0.71 12.37 17.78
C VAL A 216 -0.79 12.24 17.45
N ASP A 217 -1.58 13.26 17.83
CA ASP A 217 -3.04 13.25 17.83
C ASP A 217 -3.65 14.20 16.79
#